data_AF-A0A5B9R9Y3-F1
#
_entry.id   AF-A0A5B9R9Y3-F1
#
_cell.length_a   1.000
_cell.length_b   1.000
_cell.length_c   1.000
_cell.angle_alpha   90.00
_cell.angle_beta   90.00
_cell.angle_gamma   90.00
#
_symmetry.space_group_name_H-M   'P 1'
#
loop_
_entity.id
_entity.type
_entity.pdbx_description
1 polymer ?
#
loop_
_entity_poly.entity_id
_entity_poly.type
_entity_poly.pdbx_seq_one_letter_code
_entity_poly.pdbx_strand_id
1 'polypeptide(L)'
;MATKTNNRRSRRNLLVGVVAAVILFICVGLATLAQGKVRGTEFSPQDFSEREFVFWEIPLVHLQITPIRRSGTINPLTSYLKAQQLIQVPPGGSKPSAQTWHLVKLSRGSLPRPPADAEILVNYLEGDVGARWRQWTIDHPEMAKIFWPLTQKLAKRELYVLMSDLFAITEQADTPAELRQRTGRYLQETYLQIARDLVAAEKPQIAAELLDEAIADFPTNEALQQLRDSIPVDPPATSP
;
A
#
# COMPACT_ATOMS: atom_id res chain seq x y z
N MET A 1 -69.76 -8.69 -26.83
CA MET A 1 -68.53 -8.60 -27.66
C MET A 1 -67.61 -7.52 -27.09
N ALA A 2 -66.72 -7.83 -26.13
CA ALA A 2 -65.73 -6.85 -25.62
C ALA A 2 -64.60 -7.51 -24.80
N THR A 3 -63.80 -8.43 -25.39
CA THR A 3 -62.70 -9.09 -24.66
C THR A 3 -61.43 -9.30 -25.49
N LYS A 4 -61.34 -8.74 -26.70
CA LYS A 4 -60.21 -8.98 -27.62
C LYS A 4 -59.12 -7.90 -27.59
N THR A 5 -59.39 -6.73 -26.99
CA THR A 5 -58.47 -5.58 -26.97
C THR A 5 -57.43 -5.63 -25.85
N ASN A 6 -57.72 -6.30 -24.74
CA ASN A 6 -56.84 -6.32 -23.56
C ASN A 6 -55.57 -7.18 -23.78
N ASN A 7 -55.70 -8.30 -24.51
CA ASN A 7 -54.58 -9.20 -24.80
C ASN A 7 -53.49 -8.60 -25.72
N ARG A 8 -53.85 -7.66 -26.60
CA ARG A 8 -52.87 -7.00 -27.49
C ARG A 8 -52.01 -5.97 -26.74
N ARG A 9 -52.59 -5.23 -25.79
CA ARG A 9 -51.84 -4.27 -24.95
C ARG A 9 -50.90 -5.00 -23.99
N SER A 10 -51.35 -6.09 -23.36
CA SER A 10 -50.50 -6.90 -22.47
C SER A 10 -49.29 -7.51 -23.21
N ARG A 11 -49.50 -8.11 -24.40
CA ARG A 11 -48.40 -8.65 -25.23
C ARG A 11 -47.41 -7.57 -25.69
N ARG A 12 -47.90 -6.39 -26.04
CA ARG A 12 -47.04 -5.26 -26.41
C ARG A 12 -46.20 -4.80 -25.23
N ASN A 13 -46.80 -4.67 -24.04
CA ASN A 13 -46.06 -4.28 -22.83
C ASN A 13 -45.01 -5.33 -22.44
N LEU A 14 -45.35 -6.62 -22.57
CA LEU A 14 -44.40 -7.72 -22.37
C LEU A 14 -43.23 -7.62 -23.37
N LEU A 15 -43.52 -7.44 -24.66
CA LEU A 15 -42.49 -7.33 -25.70
C LEU A 15 -41.58 -6.12 -25.48
N VAL A 16 -42.15 -4.97 -25.11
CA VAL A 16 -41.38 -3.77 -24.75
C VAL A 16 -40.49 -4.04 -23.53
N GLY A 17 -41.01 -4.71 -22.50
CA GLY A 17 -40.22 -5.08 -21.32
C GLY A 17 -39.05 -6.01 -21.66
N VAL A 18 -39.27 -7.01 -22.50
CA VAL A 18 -38.21 -7.93 -22.95
C VAL A 18 -37.15 -7.19 -23.77
N VAL A 19 -37.56 -6.35 -24.73
CA VAL A 19 -36.62 -5.56 -25.55
C VAL A 19 -35.81 -4.61 -24.67
N ALA A 20 -36.45 -3.92 -23.72
CA ALA A 20 -35.75 -3.04 -22.79
C ALA A 20 -34.74 -3.80 -21.93
N ALA A 21 -35.09 -4.99 -21.44
CA ALA A 21 -34.18 -5.83 -20.65
C ALA A 21 -32.97 -6.31 -21.48
N VAL A 22 -33.19 -6.71 -22.74
CA VAL A 22 -32.10 -7.10 -23.65
C VAL A 22 -31.16 -5.94 -23.93
N ILE A 23 -31.71 -4.76 -24.24
CA ILE A 23 -30.91 -3.54 -24.45
C ILE A 23 -30.10 -3.21 -23.21
N LEU A 24 -30.72 -3.25 -22.02
CA LEU A 24 -30.03 -3.00 -20.76
C LEU A 24 -28.86 -3.99 -20.55
N PHE A 25 -29.10 -5.28 -20.78
CA PHE A 25 -28.06 -6.30 -20.64
C PHE A 25 -26.89 -6.07 -21.62
N ILE A 26 -27.19 -5.71 -22.87
CA ILE A 26 -26.16 -5.36 -23.87
C ILE A 26 -25.39 -4.11 -23.43
N CYS A 27 -26.07 -3.06 -22.97
CA CYS A 27 -25.43 -1.84 -22.49
C CYS A 27 -24.51 -2.11 -21.30
N VAL A 28 -24.97 -2.89 -20.30
CA VAL A 28 -24.16 -3.28 -19.14
C VAL A 28 -22.97 -4.14 -19.57
N GLY A 29 -23.18 -5.09 -20.49
CA GLY A 29 -22.11 -5.92 -21.04
C GLY A 29 -21.04 -5.10 -21.77
N LEU A 30 -21.44 -4.18 -22.64
CA LEU A 30 -20.54 -3.27 -23.36
C LEU A 30 -19.80 -2.34 -22.40
N ALA A 31 -20.50 -1.77 -21.41
CA ALA A 31 -19.87 -0.94 -20.39
C ALA A 31 -18.84 -1.73 -19.59
N THR A 32 -19.16 -2.97 -19.22
CA THR A 32 -18.25 -3.88 -18.53
C THR A 32 -17.02 -4.16 -19.38
N LEU A 33 -17.17 -4.43 -20.67
CA LEU A 33 -16.03 -4.67 -21.57
C LEU A 33 -15.17 -3.41 -21.79
N ALA A 34 -15.78 -2.23 -21.82
CA ALA A 34 -15.06 -0.98 -22.05
C ALA A 34 -14.36 -0.45 -20.79
N GLN A 35 -14.98 -0.58 -19.61
CA GLN A 35 -14.55 0.09 -18.38
C GLN A 35 -14.36 -0.84 -17.18
N GLY A 36 -14.84 -2.08 -17.25
CA GLY A 36 -14.83 -3.03 -16.15
C GLY A 36 -13.48 -3.68 -15.89
N LYS A 37 -12.48 -3.49 -16.76
CA LYS A 37 -11.13 -4.04 -16.55
C LYS A 37 -10.41 -3.24 -15.46
N VAL A 38 -10.10 -3.92 -14.36
CA VAL A 38 -9.29 -3.40 -13.26
C VAL A 38 -7.92 -4.06 -13.30
N ARG A 39 -6.88 -3.24 -13.22
CA ARG A 39 -5.50 -3.70 -13.11
C ARG A 39 -4.77 -2.90 -12.05
N GLY A 40 -3.77 -3.50 -11.44
CA GLY A 40 -2.96 -2.80 -10.46
C GLY A 40 -1.70 -3.55 -10.10
N THR A 41 -0.93 -2.93 -9.23
CA THR A 41 0.31 -3.46 -8.67
C THR A 41 0.20 -3.42 -7.17
N GLU A 42 0.63 -4.49 -6.53
CA GLU A 42 0.72 -4.65 -5.08
C GLU A 42 2.17 -4.91 -4.69
N PHE A 43 2.57 -4.37 -3.54
CA PHE A 43 3.90 -4.50 -2.96
C PHE A 43 3.79 -5.12 -1.57
N SER A 44 4.71 -6.02 -1.24
CA SER A 44 4.81 -6.57 0.11
C SER A 44 6.01 -6.00 0.85
N PRO A 45 5.83 -5.33 2.00
CA PRO A 45 6.95 -4.84 2.80
C PRO A 45 7.71 -5.97 3.52
N GLN A 46 7.13 -7.18 3.61
CA GLN A 46 7.79 -8.30 4.29
C GLN A 46 9.00 -8.81 3.53
N ASP A 47 9.00 -8.73 2.21
CA ASP A 47 10.10 -9.25 1.39
C ASP A 47 10.37 -8.39 0.15
N PHE A 48 9.73 -7.23 0.04
CA PHE A 48 9.82 -6.33 -1.12
C PHE A 48 9.39 -6.97 -2.43
N SER A 49 8.56 -8.02 -2.38
CA SER A 49 7.99 -8.63 -3.57
C SER A 49 6.92 -7.73 -4.16
N GLU A 50 6.87 -7.72 -5.48
CA GLU A 50 5.88 -7.00 -6.27
C GLU A 50 5.05 -7.99 -7.07
N ARG A 51 3.76 -7.69 -7.23
CA ARG A 51 2.88 -8.47 -8.10
C ARG A 51 1.87 -7.56 -8.77
N GLU A 52 1.58 -7.89 -10.01
CA GLU A 52 0.45 -7.30 -10.72
C GLU A 52 -0.80 -8.12 -10.46
N PHE A 53 -1.95 -7.46 -10.50
CA PHE A 53 -3.24 -8.12 -10.48
C PHE A 53 -4.16 -7.58 -11.58
N VAL A 54 -5.06 -8.44 -12.05
CA VAL A 54 -6.08 -8.08 -13.03
C VAL A 54 -7.38 -8.84 -12.77
N PHE A 55 -8.50 -8.14 -12.89
CA PHE A 55 -9.85 -8.72 -12.87
C PHE A 55 -10.84 -7.84 -13.61
N TRP A 56 -12.06 -8.34 -13.78
CA TRP A 56 -13.19 -7.60 -14.32
C TRP A 56 -14.27 -7.41 -13.26
N GLU A 57 -14.83 -6.20 -13.21
CA GLU A 57 -15.97 -5.83 -12.38
C GLU A 57 -17.08 -5.17 -13.22
N ILE A 58 -18.33 -5.21 -12.75
CA ILE A 58 -19.42 -4.42 -13.34
C ILE A 58 -19.20 -2.95 -12.95
N PRO A 59 -19.13 -2.02 -13.92
CA PRO A 59 -19.04 -0.58 -13.63
C PRO A 59 -20.21 -0.10 -12.75
N LEU A 60 -20.01 1.01 -12.03
CA LEU A 60 -20.95 1.63 -11.07
C LEU A 60 -21.16 0.87 -9.76
N VAL A 61 -21.30 -0.46 -9.80
CA VAL A 61 -21.56 -1.28 -8.59
C VAL A 61 -20.30 -1.96 -8.05
N HIS A 62 -19.19 -1.92 -8.79
CA HIS A 62 -17.90 -2.52 -8.42
C HIS A 62 -17.99 -4.01 -8.06
N LEU A 63 -18.95 -4.72 -8.67
CA LEU A 63 -19.16 -6.15 -8.44
C LEU A 63 -18.15 -6.94 -9.26
N GLN A 64 -17.23 -7.63 -8.59
CA GLN A 64 -16.23 -8.49 -9.22
C GLN A 64 -16.90 -9.69 -9.92
N ILE A 65 -16.58 -9.90 -11.20
CA ILE A 65 -17.16 -10.96 -12.04
C ILE A 65 -16.14 -12.08 -12.32
N THR A 66 -14.86 -11.72 -12.44
CA THR A 66 -13.79 -12.71 -12.67
C THR A 66 -12.92 -12.85 -11.43
N PRO A 67 -12.33 -14.03 -11.16
CA PRO A 67 -11.30 -14.17 -10.14
C PRO A 67 -10.13 -13.20 -10.38
N ILE A 68 -9.49 -12.75 -9.30
CA ILE A 68 -8.28 -11.92 -9.37
C ILE A 68 -7.12 -12.79 -9.82
N ARG A 69 -6.60 -12.52 -11.02
CA ARG A 69 -5.37 -13.14 -11.51
C ARG A 69 -4.19 -12.30 -11.05
N ARG A 70 -3.16 -12.94 -10.52
CA ARG A 70 -1.94 -12.27 -10.04
C ARG A 70 -0.71 -12.85 -10.72
N SER A 71 0.26 -12.00 -11.02
CA SER A 71 1.56 -12.39 -11.59
C SER A 71 2.67 -11.64 -10.85
N GLY A 72 3.67 -12.37 -10.37
CA GLY A 72 4.81 -11.78 -9.68
C GLY A 72 5.77 -11.08 -10.65
N THR A 73 6.40 -10.01 -10.18
CA THR A 73 7.44 -9.28 -10.91
C THR A 73 8.79 -9.52 -10.24
N ILE A 74 9.84 -9.77 -11.03
CA ILE A 74 11.19 -9.94 -10.52
C ILE A 74 11.91 -8.60 -10.59
N ASN A 75 12.20 -8.03 -9.43
CA ASN A 75 12.96 -6.79 -9.30
C ASN A 75 14.44 -7.12 -8.99
N PRO A 76 15.43 -6.72 -9.83
CA PRO A 76 16.83 -7.07 -9.63
C PRO A 76 17.44 -6.53 -8.32
N LEU A 77 17.03 -5.35 -7.87
CA LEU A 77 17.46 -4.79 -6.58
C LEU A 77 16.89 -5.66 -5.46
N THR A 78 15.58 -5.91 -5.44
CA THR A 78 14.95 -6.77 -4.43
C THR A 78 15.60 -8.16 -4.38
N SER A 79 15.83 -8.79 -5.53
CA SER A 79 16.51 -10.08 -5.59
C SER A 79 17.90 -10.03 -4.95
N TYR A 80 18.65 -8.95 -5.19
CA TYR A 80 19.95 -8.74 -4.56
C TYR A 80 19.84 -8.54 -3.04
N LEU A 81 18.89 -7.72 -2.57
CA LEU A 81 18.67 -7.49 -1.13
C LEU A 81 18.34 -8.78 -0.38
N LYS A 82 17.50 -9.64 -0.97
CA LYS A 82 17.18 -10.97 -0.43
C LYS A 82 18.42 -11.87 -0.37
N ALA A 83 19.18 -11.93 -1.48
CA ALA A 83 20.37 -12.76 -1.58
C ALA A 83 21.45 -12.36 -0.56
N GLN A 84 21.60 -11.07 -0.30
CA GLN A 84 22.56 -10.53 0.68
C GLN A 84 22.02 -10.45 2.11
N GLN A 85 20.78 -10.91 2.36
CA GLN A 85 20.12 -10.84 3.67
C GLN A 85 20.05 -9.41 4.24
N LEU A 86 19.96 -8.41 3.36
CA LEU A 86 19.83 -7.00 3.74
C LEU A 86 18.40 -6.63 4.13
N ILE A 87 17.45 -7.53 3.86
CA ILE A 87 16.07 -7.46 4.32
C ILE A 87 15.69 -8.80 4.94
N GLN A 88 14.82 -8.78 5.94
CA GLN A 88 14.36 -9.99 6.62
C GLN A 88 13.28 -10.67 5.78
N VAL A 89 13.49 -11.92 5.37
CA VAL A 89 12.48 -12.72 4.67
C VAL A 89 11.96 -13.80 5.64
N PRO A 90 10.63 -13.96 5.82
CA PRO A 90 10.09 -14.98 6.72
C PRO A 90 10.59 -16.39 6.36
N PRO A 91 11.01 -17.20 7.36
CA PRO A 91 11.47 -18.56 7.12
C PRO A 91 10.34 -19.43 6.57
N GLY A 92 10.63 -20.17 5.49
CA GLY A 92 9.69 -21.06 4.81
C GLY A 92 9.11 -20.53 3.50
N GLY A 93 9.47 -19.31 3.08
CA GLY A 93 8.85 -18.63 1.95
C GLY A 93 7.43 -18.23 2.33
N SER A 94 7.13 -16.94 2.36
CA SER A 94 5.84 -16.44 2.82
C SER A 94 4.70 -17.16 2.11
N LYS A 95 3.92 -17.97 2.83
CA LYS A 95 2.64 -18.48 2.29
C LYS A 95 1.85 -17.25 1.85
N PRO A 96 1.34 -17.18 0.61
CA PRO A 96 0.72 -15.97 0.08
C PRO A 96 -0.43 -15.41 0.92
N SER A 97 -1.06 -16.26 1.75
CA SER A 97 -2.17 -15.90 2.64
C SER A 97 -1.76 -15.20 3.94
N ALA A 98 -0.49 -15.22 4.33
CA ALA A 98 0.02 -14.58 5.56
C ALA A 98 0.80 -13.28 5.29
N GLN A 99 0.92 -12.90 4.02
CA GLN A 99 1.72 -11.76 3.58
C GLN A 99 0.81 -10.55 3.38
N THR A 100 1.17 -9.40 3.97
CA THR A 100 0.47 -8.14 3.74
C THR A 100 0.87 -7.58 2.39
N TRP A 101 -0.12 -7.13 1.62
CA TRP A 101 0.07 -6.56 0.30
C TRP A 101 -0.53 -5.15 0.29
N HIS A 102 0.32 -4.18 0.01
CA HIS A 102 -0.08 -2.78 -0.08
C HIS A 102 -0.29 -2.41 -1.55
N LEU A 103 -1.35 -1.67 -1.82
CA LEU A 103 -1.64 -1.19 -3.16
C LEU A 103 -0.58 -0.16 -3.56
N VAL A 104 -0.04 -0.31 -4.77
CA VAL A 104 0.95 0.62 -5.36
C VAL A 104 0.28 1.39 -6.49
N LYS A 105 -0.35 0.66 -7.42
CA LYS A 105 -1.00 1.24 -8.60
C LYS A 105 -2.38 0.62 -8.75
N LEU A 106 -3.38 1.43 -9.08
CA LEU A 106 -4.71 0.95 -9.45
C LEU A 106 -5.19 1.73 -10.67
N SER A 107 -5.66 1.01 -11.69
CA SER A 107 -6.24 1.55 -12.90
C SER A 107 -7.57 0.85 -13.14
N ARG A 108 -8.63 1.66 -13.23
CA ARG A 108 -10.01 1.23 -13.45
C ARG A 108 -10.57 2.00 -14.66
N GLY A 109 -10.48 1.39 -15.84
CA GLY A 109 -10.86 2.05 -17.09
C GLY A 109 -10.22 3.44 -17.23
N SER A 110 -11.07 4.47 -17.40
CA SER A 110 -10.68 5.87 -17.55
C SER A 110 -10.74 6.69 -16.25
N LEU A 111 -10.99 6.07 -15.10
CA LEU A 111 -11.09 6.79 -13.84
C LEU A 111 -9.72 7.28 -13.35
N PRO A 112 -9.67 8.42 -12.64
CA PRO A 112 -8.44 8.89 -12.02
C PRO A 112 -7.86 7.83 -11.09
N ARG A 113 -6.54 7.73 -11.12
CA ARG A 113 -5.80 6.83 -10.24
C ARG A 113 -5.85 7.36 -8.81
N PRO A 114 -6.27 6.55 -7.83
CA PRO A 114 -6.15 6.95 -6.42
C PRO A 114 -4.67 6.99 -6.01
N PRO A 115 -4.28 7.91 -5.12
CA PRO A 115 -2.94 7.92 -4.54
C PRO A 115 -2.70 6.63 -3.74
N ALA A 116 -1.47 6.12 -3.75
CA ALA A 116 -1.09 4.97 -2.95
C ALA A 116 0.34 5.13 -2.44
N ASP A 117 0.50 5.20 -1.12
CA ASP A 117 1.76 5.63 -0.51
C ASP A 117 2.91 4.66 -0.77
N ALA A 118 2.61 3.36 -0.90
CA ALA A 118 3.60 2.35 -1.26
C ALA A 118 4.29 2.59 -2.62
N GLU A 119 3.67 3.38 -3.51
CA GLU A 119 4.32 3.85 -4.75
C GLU A 119 5.61 4.62 -4.48
N ILE A 120 5.70 5.35 -3.37
CA ILE A 120 6.90 6.11 -3.02
C ILE A 120 8.10 5.17 -2.95
N LEU A 121 8.01 4.07 -2.19
CA LEU A 121 9.10 3.11 -2.08
C LEU A 121 9.35 2.36 -3.39
N VAL A 122 8.29 1.91 -4.07
CA VAL A 122 8.44 1.16 -5.33
C VAL A 122 9.16 1.98 -6.39
N ASN A 123 8.93 3.30 -6.47
CA ASN A 123 9.67 4.18 -7.37
C ASN A 123 11.19 4.18 -7.12
N TYR A 124 11.64 3.93 -5.89
CA TYR A 124 13.07 3.77 -5.58
C TYR A 124 13.61 2.37 -5.87
N LEU A 125 12.73 1.37 -5.98
CA LEU A 125 13.11 -0.02 -6.26
C LEU A 125 13.15 -0.32 -7.77
N GLU A 126 12.37 0.39 -8.58
CA GLU A 126 12.20 0.11 -10.00
C GLU A 126 13.06 1.00 -10.92
N GLY A 127 13.22 0.55 -12.18
CA GLY A 127 13.84 1.32 -13.25
C GLY A 127 15.28 1.74 -12.99
N ASP A 128 15.67 2.89 -13.54
CA ASP A 128 17.02 3.45 -13.42
C ASP A 128 17.35 3.85 -11.97
N VAL A 129 16.35 4.29 -11.21
CA VAL A 129 16.50 4.63 -9.79
C VAL A 129 16.83 3.38 -8.98
N GLY A 130 16.11 2.28 -9.21
CA GLY A 130 16.40 0.97 -8.62
C GLY A 130 17.77 0.44 -9.00
N ALA A 131 18.19 0.61 -10.25
CA ALA A 131 19.54 0.24 -10.70
C ALA A 131 20.62 1.03 -9.95
N ARG A 132 20.43 2.35 -9.76
CA ARG A 132 21.33 3.20 -8.98
C ARG A 132 21.40 2.77 -7.51
N TRP A 133 20.26 2.48 -6.88
CA TRP A 133 20.23 1.99 -5.50
C TRP A 133 20.87 0.61 -5.34
N ARG A 134 20.76 -0.24 -6.36
CA ARG A 134 21.50 -1.51 -6.40
C ARG A 134 23.00 -1.28 -6.44
N GLN A 135 23.47 -0.38 -7.31
CA GLN A 135 24.88 -0.06 -7.41
C GLN A 135 25.40 0.55 -6.10
N TRP A 136 24.68 1.53 -5.54
CA TRP A 136 24.99 2.11 -4.23
C TRP A 136 25.07 1.05 -3.12
N THR A 137 24.14 0.08 -3.11
CA THR A 137 24.14 -1.00 -2.12
C THR A 137 25.39 -1.87 -2.23
N ILE A 138 25.86 -2.13 -3.45
CA ILE A 138 27.09 -2.89 -3.73
C ILE A 138 28.32 -2.10 -3.26
N ASP A 139 28.35 -0.80 -3.55
CA ASP A 139 29.49 0.07 -3.26
C ASP A 139 29.61 0.42 -1.76
N HIS A 140 28.48 0.37 -1.03
CA HIS A 140 28.41 0.74 0.38
C HIS A 140 27.81 -0.37 1.27
N PRO A 141 28.41 -1.56 1.35
CA PRO A 141 27.81 -2.73 2.00
C PRO A 141 27.54 -2.54 3.51
N GLU A 142 28.39 -1.80 4.22
CA GLU A 142 28.18 -1.54 5.66
C GLU A 142 27.05 -0.53 5.92
N MET A 143 26.83 0.42 5.01
CA MET A 143 25.70 1.34 5.08
C MET A 143 24.40 0.65 4.67
N ALA A 144 24.45 -0.21 3.66
CA ALA A 144 23.32 -1.02 3.22
C ALA A 144 22.73 -1.88 4.34
N LYS A 145 23.58 -2.46 5.21
CA LYS A 145 23.16 -3.25 6.39
C LYS A 145 22.37 -2.44 7.43
N ILE A 146 22.47 -1.11 7.39
CA ILE A 146 21.71 -0.20 8.26
C ILE A 146 20.46 0.27 7.53
N PHE A 147 20.64 0.71 6.29
CA PHE A 147 19.63 1.36 5.49
C PHE A 147 18.45 0.43 5.15
N TRP A 148 18.71 -0.73 4.55
CA TRP A 148 17.63 -1.58 4.05
C TRP A 148 16.74 -2.20 5.13
N PRO A 149 17.28 -2.65 6.28
CA PRO A 149 16.44 -3.07 7.39
C PRO A 149 15.56 -1.94 7.93
N LEU A 150 16.07 -0.71 7.97
CA LEU A 150 15.30 0.47 8.38
C LEU A 150 14.18 0.78 7.39
N THR A 151 14.49 0.81 6.10
CA THR A 151 13.50 0.97 5.02
C THR A 151 12.42 -0.11 5.10
N GLN A 152 12.81 -1.37 5.32
CA GLN A 152 11.87 -2.47 5.46
C GLN A 152 10.96 -2.28 6.68
N LYS A 153 11.52 -1.84 7.81
CA LYS A 153 10.78 -1.60 9.04
C LYS A 153 9.74 -0.49 8.86
N LEU A 154 10.11 0.63 8.26
CA LEU A 154 9.19 1.73 7.97
C LEU A 154 8.09 1.29 6.99
N ALA A 155 8.43 0.49 5.98
CA ALA A 155 7.47 -0.03 5.01
C ALA A 155 6.44 -0.98 5.66
N LYS A 156 6.87 -1.78 6.65
CA LYS A 156 5.98 -2.67 7.44
C LYS A 156 5.00 -1.88 8.31
N ARG A 157 5.37 -0.66 8.72
CA ARG A 157 4.54 0.28 9.50
C ARG A 157 3.74 1.25 8.61
N GLU A 158 3.75 1.04 7.29
CA GLU A 158 3.10 1.92 6.30
C GLU A 158 3.60 3.38 6.30
N LEU A 159 4.78 3.66 6.86
CA LEU A 159 5.40 4.99 6.92
C LEU A 159 6.12 5.35 5.62
N TYR A 160 5.49 5.11 4.48
CA TYR A 160 6.07 5.33 3.16
C TYR A 160 6.38 6.80 2.86
N VAL A 161 5.60 7.71 3.45
CA VAL A 161 5.81 9.16 3.32
C VAL A 161 7.18 9.61 3.82
N LEU A 162 7.81 8.84 4.73
CA LEU A 162 9.13 9.15 5.27
C LEU A 162 10.29 8.71 4.37
N MET A 163 10.01 7.90 3.34
CA MET A 163 11.04 7.25 2.54
C MET A 163 11.83 8.26 1.73
N SER A 164 11.18 9.25 1.12
CA SER A 164 11.85 10.21 0.25
C SER A 164 13.01 10.93 0.95
N ASP A 165 12.77 11.46 2.14
CA ASP A 165 13.81 12.12 2.93
C ASP A 165 14.83 11.12 3.49
N LEU A 166 14.41 9.90 3.85
CA LEU A 166 15.33 8.86 4.28
C LEU A 166 16.35 8.50 3.18
N PHE A 167 15.88 8.33 1.94
CA PHE A 167 16.74 8.08 0.78
C PHE A 167 17.68 9.28 0.53
N ALA A 168 17.18 10.52 0.62
CA ALA A 168 17.99 11.72 0.46
C ALA A 168 19.09 11.86 1.53
N ILE A 169 18.76 11.61 2.80
CA ILE A 169 19.73 11.59 3.92
C ILE A 169 20.79 10.51 3.68
N THR A 170 20.38 9.36 3.17
CA THR A 170 21.27 8.22 2.93
C THR A 170 22.28 8.51 1.83
N GLU A 171 21.87 9.18 0.74
CA GLU A 171 22.78 9.60 -0.33
C GLU A 171 23.85 10.59 0.14
N GLN A 172 23.58 11.35 1.21
CA GLN A 172 24.49 12.39 1.73
C GLN A 172 25.42 11.89 2.85
N ALA A 173 25.29 10.64 3.29
CA ALA A 173 26.11 10.10 4.36
C ALA A 173 27.34 9.40 3.78
N ASP A 174 28.52 9.72 4.30
CA ASP A 174 29.77 9.11 3.83
C ASP A 174 30.16 7.88 4.66
N THR A 175 29.65 7.79 5.89
CA THR A 175 30.03 6.74 6.85
C THR A 175 28.81 6.06 7.49
N PRO A 176 28.94 4.78 7.92
CA PRO A 176 27.88 4.08 8.64
C PRO A 176 27.47 4.77 9.96
N ALA A 177 28.41 5.42 10.66
CA ALA A 177 28.14 6.12 11.91
C ALA A 177 27.31 7.39 11.65
N GLU A 178 27.70 8.16 10.64
CA GLU A 178 26.96 9.34 10.20
C GLU A 178 25.56 8.98 9.73
N LEU A 179 25.42 7.92 8.91
CA LEU A 179 24.13 7.45 8.44
C LEU A 179 23.19 7.15 9.62
N ARG A 180 23.66 6.37 10.62
CA ARG A 180 22.86 6.08 11.83
C ARG A 180 22.45 7.34 12.57
N GLN A 181 23.38 8.27 12.75
CA GLN A 181 23.11 9.51 13.47
C GLN A 181 22.07 10.38 12.74
N ARG A 182 22.27 10.60 11.43
CA ARG A 182 21.39 11.47 10.62
C ARG A 182 19.99 10.87 10.50
N THR A 183 19.89 9.58 10.17
CA THR A 183 18.60 8.87 10.05
C THR A 183 17.90 8.76 11.40
N GLY A 184 18.63 8.48 12.49
CA GLY A 184 18.09 8.42 13.84
C GLY A 184 17.51 9.77 14.28
N ARG A 185 18.23 10.87 14.06
CA ARG A 185 17.74 12.23 14.36
C ARG A 185 16.48 12.54 13.58
N TYR A 186 16.52 12.35 12.26
CA TYR A 186 15.37 12.60 11.38
C TYR A 186 14.12 11.84 11.83
N LEU A 187 14.26 10.54 12.13
CA LEU A 187 13.13 9.73 12.56
C LEU A 187 12.58 10.14 13.92
N GLN A 188 13.44 10.44 14.91
CA GLN A 188 13.00 10.90 16.22
C GLN A 188 12.21 12.21 16.14
N GLU A 189 12.72 13.18 15.38
CA GLU A 189 12.05 14.47 15.16
C GLU A 189 10.72 14.28 14.44
N THR A 190 10.69 13.42 13.41
CA THR A 190 9.49 13.18 12.62
C THR A 190 8.42 12.41 13.39
N TYR A 191 8.79 11.38 14.15
CA TYR A 191 7.86 10.67 15.02
C TYR A 191 7.22 11.60 16.06
N LEU A 192 8.03 12.46 16.69
CA LEU A 192 7.51 13.47 17.62
C LEU A 192 6.53 14.42 16.95
N GLN A 193 6.85 14.90 15.74
CA GLN A 193 5.99 15.80 15.01
C GLN A 193 4.66 15.14 14.63
N ILE A 194 4.70 13.94 14.04
CA ILE A 194 3.49 13.19 13.65
C ILE A 194 2.63 12.90 14.89
N ALA A 195 3.24 12.47 16.00
CA ALA A 195 2.50 12.21 17.23
C ALA A 195 1.80 13.46 17.77
N ARG A 196 2.46 14.62 17.76
CA ARG A 196 1.84 15.90 18.14
C ARG A 196 0.69 16.28 17.21
N ASP A 197 0.87 16.10 15.91
CA ASP A 197 -0.16 16.41 14.92
C ASP A 197 -1.37 15.48 15.08
N LEU A 198 -1.16 14.21 15.40
CA LEU A 198 -2.22 13.25 15.70
C LEU A 198 -2.98 13.63 16.99
N VAL A 199 -2.27 14.04 18.05
CA VAL A 199 -2.91 14.55 19.27
C VAL A 199 -3.73 15.80 18.98
N ALA A 200 -3.17 16.75 18.23
CA ALA A 200 -3.86 17.98 17.82
C ALA A 200 -5.09 17.70 16.92
N ALA A 201 -5.05 16.61 16.15
CA ALA A 201 -6.16 16.12 15.34
C ALA A 201 -7.15 15.22 16.10
N GLU A 202 -7.10 15.19 17.43
CA GLU A 202 -7.97 14.41 18.31
C GLU A 202 -7.87 12.88 18.07
N LYS A 203 -6.67 12.40 17.71
CA LYS A 203 -6.35 10.97 17.51
C LYS A 203 -5.29 10.46 18.50
N PRO A 204 -5.50 10.58 19.83
CA PRO A 204 -4.49 10.23 20.83
C PRO A 204 -4.13 8.74 20.84
N GLN A 205 -5.06 7.84 20.52
CA GLN A 205 -4.77 6.40 20.49
C GLN A 205 -3.74 6.04 19.40
N ILE A 206 -3.91 6.59 18.20
CA ILE A 206 -2.95 6.38 17.09
C ILE A 206 -1.61 7.03 17.43
N ALA A 207 -1.62 8.21 18.07
CA ALA A 207 -0.39 8.85 18.54
C ALA A 207 0.34 7.98 19.57
N ALA A 208 -0.38 7.37 20.51
CA ALA A 208 0.19 6.48 21.52
C ALA A 208 0.81 5.23 20.89
N GLU A 209 0.11 4.57 19.96
CA GLU A 209 0.64 3.40 19.22
C GLU A 209 1.91 3.75 18.44
N LEU A 210 1.91 4.87 17.72
CA LEU A 210 3.08 5.35 16.99
C LEU A 210 4.27 5.62 17.92
N LEU A 211 4.02 6.24 19.08
CA LEU A 211 5.05 6.54 20.06
C LEU A 211 5.59 5.27 20.74
N ASP A 212 4.75 4.29 21.02
CA ASP A 212 5.18 3.00 21.56
C ASP A 212 6.15 2.30 20.59
N GLU A 213 5.84 2.33 19.29
CA GLU A 213 6.74 1.84 18.25
C GLU A 213 8.03 2.66 18.13
N ALA A 214 7.96 3.98 18.26
CA ALA A 214 9.12 4.87 18.20
C ALA A 214 10.04 4.70 19.43
N ILE A 215 9.48 4.48 20.63
CA ILE A 215 10.22 4.24 21.87
C ILE A 215 10.93 2.89 21.81
N ALA A 216 10.31 1.86 21.22
CA ALA A 216 10.99 0.59 20.99
C ALA A 216 12.24 0.75 20.11
N ASP A 217 12.25 1.74 19.21
CA ASP A 217 13.37 2.05 18.32
C ASP A 217 14.40 2.98 18.98
N PHE A 218 13.95 3.90 19.82
CA PHE A 218 14.74 4.95 20.46
C PHE A 218 14.48 5.00 21.97
N PRO A 219 14.86 3.95 22.73
CA PRO A 219 14.47 3.80 24.13
C PRO A 219 15.09 4.85 25.06
N THR A 220 16.12 5.57 24.62
CA THR A 220 16.79 6.62 25.40
C THR A 220 16.30 8.03 25.07
N ASN A 221 15.35 8.20 24.15
CA ASN A 221 14.83 9.51 23.80
C ASN A 221 13.75 9.95 24.81
N GLU A 222 14.12 10.86 25.71
CA GLU A 222 13.23 11.38 26.76
C GLU A 222 12.02 12.13 26.21
N ALA A 223 12.16 12.84 25.07
CA ALA A 223 11.07 13.60 24.49
C ALA A 223 9.93 12.70 23.97
N LEU A 224 10.26 11.54 23.39
CA LEU A 224 9.28 10.53 22.98
C LEU A 224 8.53 9.96 24.18
N GLN A 225 9.25 9.63 25.26
CA GLN A 225 8.66 9.12 26.50
C GLN A 225 7.74 10.16 27.16
N GLN A 226 8.21 11.40 27.32
CA GLN A 226 7.43 12.48 27.93
C GLN A 226 6.13 12.75 27.16
N LEU A 227 6.18 12.75 25.82
CA LEU A 227 4.97 12.92 25.02
C LEU A 227 4.03 11.72 25.18
N ARG A 228 4.58 10.49 25.19
CA ARG A 228 3.78 9.27 25.37
C ARG A 228 3.07 9.21 26.71
N ASP A 229 3.73 9.63 27.78
CA ASP A 229 3.18 9.67 29.14
C ASP A 229 2.11 10.76 29.30
N SER A 230 2.17 11.82 28.49
CA SER A 230 1.18 12.90 28.50
C SER A 230 -0.14 12.54 27.80
N ILE A 231 -0.16 11.47 27.00
CA ILE A 231 -1.32 11.06 26.22
C ILE A 231 -2.15 10.05 27.04
N PRO A 232 -3.39 10.38 27.42
CA PRO A 232 -4.28 9.43 28.07
C PRO A 232 -4.67 8.34 27.07
N VAL A 233 -4.40 7.08 27.41
CA VAL A 233 -4.87 5.93 26.64
C VAL A 233 -6.08 5.38 27.37
N ASP A 234 -7.26 5.59 26.80
CA ASP A 234 -8.46 4.92 27.30
C ASP A 234 -8.24 3.40 27.24
N PRO A 235 -8.62 2.65 28.29
CA PRO A 235 -8.54 1.19 28.24
C PRO A 235 -9.32 0.71 27.01
N PRO A 236 -8.80 -0.29 26.26
CA PRO A 236 -9.49 -0.80 25.09
C PRO A 236 -10.91 -1.17 25.49
N ALA A 237 -11.90 -0.61 24.79
CA ALA A 237 -13.30 -0.91 25.04
C ALA A 237 -13.46 -2.43 25.04
N THR A 238 -13.75 -3.00 26.21
CA THR A 238 -14.06 -4.42 26.35
C THR A 238 -15.26 -4.68 25.44
N SER A 239 -14.98 -5.29 24.28
CA SER A 239 -16.03 -5.70 23.36
C SER A 239 -16.84 -6.80 24.05
N PRO A 240 -18.19 -6.68 24.12
CA PRO A 240 -19.05 -7.70 24.70
C PRO A 240 -19.04 -9.01 23.89
#